data_AF-A0A9W9U0B0-F1
#
_entry.id   AF-A0A9W9U0B0-F1
#
_cell.length_a   1.000
_cell.length_b   1.000
_cell.length_c   1.000
_cell.angle_alpha   90.00
_cell.angle_beta   90.00
_cell.angle_gamma   90.00
#
_symmetry.space_group_name_H-M   'P 1'
#
loop_
_entity.id
_entity.type
_entity.pdbx_description
1 polymer ?
#
loop_
_entity_poly.entity_id
_entity_poly.type
_entity_poly.pdbx_seq_one_letter_code
_entity_poly.pdbx_strand_id
1 'polypeptide(L)'
;MHNLRDSLLGPSPRGTPHLTTSEDFRIDQEDIRQCMARGEFKEIRGAAFSNRTWITTSRYCELGDGVDSLEVYIHSMWYMYYQLGRNISYETPDHEGLILDIVRIQGMGPLTRPVRGNYGVDIARTAEGILWNDLPFLATDMTSFWNSDFPTMSGTHRLNFATFLAKLASTRVGKDRLCQIALILFRNLFEERQGLRSGEESDDEDPKRSMHQLEIFHLLPAAVAWLRHTGHNLVLLSEVYWNDCPSIISKGGEKFIESELGRRSPTGFSPWRYIYWLKRLHEIQEEAKEAKEELLEEYATDAIEYMVSTVMQRNSEILRAYQNGGDDLHQEKHLFCRKSLLKSEATENEDSNDSKDGAK
;
A
#
# COMPACT_ATOMS: atom_id res chain seq x y z
N MET A 1 -12.44 22.65 6.88
CA MET A 1 -12.26 22.28 5.47
C MET A 1 -12.05 20.77 5.24
N HIS A 2 -11.52 20.00 6.20
CA HIS A 2 -11.36 18.53 6.06
C HIS A 2 -12.69 17.78 5.84
N ASN A 3 -13.76 18.12 6.57
CA ASN A 3 -15.06 17.44 6.45
C ASN A 3 -15.70 17.52 5.04
N LEU A 4 -15.47 18.60 4.28
CA LEU A 4 -15.99 18.74 2.92
C LEU A 4 -15.19 17.89 1.93
N ARG A 5 -13.85 17.86 2.07
CA ARG A 5 -12.98 16.99 1.29
C ARG A 5 -13.24 15.51 1.57
N ASP A 6 -13.36 15.13 2.83
CA ASP A 6 -13.71 13.76 3.25
C ASP A 6 -15.11 13.32 2.78
N SER A 7 -15.98 14.27 2.40
CA SER A 7 -17.29 13.96 1.79
C SER A 7 -17.20 13.77 0.28
N LEU A 8 -16.13 14.26 -0.38
CA LEU A 8 -15.92 14.17 -1.83
C LEU A 8 -15.08 12.95 -2.25
N LEU A 9 -14.34 12.35 -1.32
CA LEU A 9 -13.44 11.19 -1.58
C LEU A 9 -14.14 9.81 -1.43
N GLY A 10 -15.47 9.77 -1.52
CA GLY A 10 -16.27 8.62 -1.06
C GLY A 10 -16.51 8.72 0.45
N PRO A 11 -17.46 7.95 1.03
CA PRO A 11 -18.02 8.30 2.32
C PRO A 11 -16.94 8.28 3.42
N SER A 12 -16.70 9.45 4.01
CA SER A 12 -16.23 9.60 5.40
C SER A 12 -16.88 8.52 6.28
N PRO A 13 -16.21 7.95 7.30
CA PRO A 13 -16.79 6.97 8.22
C PRO A 13 -17.81 7.67 9.13
N ARG A 14 -18.87 8.21 8.54
CA ARG A 14 -20.13 8.41 9.22
C ARG A 14 -20.67 7.00 9.44
N GLY A 15 -20.83 6.72 10.73
CA GLY A 15 -21.19 5.45 11.35
C GLY A 15 -21.78 4.44 10.39
N THR A 16 -21.14 3.26 10.38
CA THR A 16 -21.72 1.97 10.01
C THR A 16 -22.87 2.13 9.02
N PRO A 17 -22.65 2.03 7.70
CA PRO A 17 -23.73 1.47 6.91
C PRO A 17 -23.93 0.09 7.52
N HIS A 18 -24.91 -0.02 8.41
CA HIS A 18 -25.62 -1.27 8.58
C HIS A 18 -26.28 -1.55 7.22
N LEU A 19 -25.47 -1.93 6.22
CA LEU A 19 -25.65 -3.24 5.65
C LEU A 19 -25.70 -4.14 6.88
N THR A 20 -26.91 -4.40 7.38
CA THR A 20 -27.17 -5.68 8.03
C THR A 20 -26.45 -6.67 7.16
N THR A 21 -25.27 -7.11 7.61
CA THR A 21 -24.42 -8.01 6.86
C THR A 21 -25.33 -9.16 6.55
N SER A 22 -25.76 -9.28 5.29
CA SER A 22 -26.78 -10.26 4.94
C SER A 22 -26.27 -11.59 5.48
N GLU A 23 -27.13 -12.37 6.11
CA GLU A 23 -26.71 -13.67 6.68
C GLU A 23 -25.99 -14.49 5.59
N ASP A 24 -26.46 -14.39 4.35
CA ASP A 24 -25.82 -14.95 3.15
C ASP A 24 -24.36 -14.52 2.94
N PHE A 25 -24.02 -13.26 3.19
CA PHE A 25 -22.65 -12.77 3.07
C PHE A 25 -21.75 -13.30 4.19
N ARG A 26 -22.30 -13.45 5.41
CA ARG A 26 -21.55 -14.05 6.52
C ARG A 26 -21.29 -15.53 6.29
N ILE A 27 -22.29 -16.23 5.77
CA ILE A 27 -22.17 -17.64 5.36
C ILE A 27 -21.11 -17.77 4.26
N ASP A 28 -21.18 -16.94 3.21
CA ASP A 28 -20.19 -16.95 2.12
C ASP A 28 -18.76 -16.71 2.63
N GLN A 29 -18.56 -15.75 3.53
CA GLN A 29 -17.25 -15.52 4.14
C GLN A 29 -16.75 -16.73 4.94
N GLU A 30 -17.63 -17.38 5.70
CA GLU A 30 -17.27 -18.55 6.50
C GLU A 30 -16.93 -19.75 5.61
N ASP A 31 -17.71 -20.00 4.56
CA ASP A 31 -17.44 -21.03 3.57
C ASP A 31 -16.06 -20.81 2.94
N ILE A 32 -15.74 -19.57 2.56
CA ILE A 32 -14.42 -19.21 2.04
C ILE A 32 -13.32 -19.53 3.06
N ARG A 33 -13.47 -19.12 4.33
CA ARG A 33 -12.48 -19.43 5.39
C ARG A 33 -12.26 -20.94 5.53
N GLN A 34 -13.32 -21.73 5.48
CA GLN A 34 -13.23 -23.18 5.57
C GLN A 34 -12.53 -23.80 4.36
N CYS A 35 -12.80 -23.34 3.14
CA CYS A 35 -12.07 -23.77 1.94
C CYS A 35 -10.58 -23.44 2.05
N MET A 36 -10.23 -22.25 2.56
CA MET A 36 -8.84 -21.85 2.78
C MET A 36 -8.14 -22.75 3.80
N ALA A 37 -8.82 -23.09 4.90
CA ALA A 37 -8.31 -24.02 5.91
C ALA A 37 -8.08 -25.44 5.35
N ARG A 38 -8.84 -25.84 4.31
CA ARG A 38 -8.66 -27.10 3.58
C ARG A 38 -7.59 -27.04 2.48
N GLY A 39 -7.02 -25.86 2.21
CA GLY A 39 -6.01 -25.66 1.16
C GLY A 39 -6.58 -25.60 -0.26
N GLU A 40 -7.86 -25.30 -0.42
CA GLU A 40 -8.58 -25.23 -1.71
C GLU A 40 -8.32 -23.89 -2.44
N PHE A 41 -7.04 -23.49 -2.53
CA PHE A 41 -6.65 -22.17 -3.04
C PHE A 41 -6.99 -21.99 -4.52
N LYS A 42 -6.88 -23.05 -5.33
CA LYS A 42 -7.15 -23.00 -6.77
C LYS A 42 -8.62 -22.84 -7.06
N GLU A 43 -9.46 -23.52 -6.28
CA GLU A 43 -10.91 -23.47 -6.35
C GLU A 43 -11.39 -22.07 -5.97
N ILE A 44 -10.87 -21.50 -4.88
CA ILE A 44 -11.21 -20.14 -4.45
C ILE A 44 -10.73 -19.09 -5.46
N ARG A 45 -9.51 -19.23 -5.99
CA ARG A 45 -9.02 -18.34 -7.06
C ARG A 45 -9.88 -18.43 -8.32
N GLY A 46 -10.25 -19.65 -8.73
CA GLY A 46 -11.16 -19.89 -9.85
C GLY A 46 -12.54 -19.29 -9.61
N ALA A 47 -13.07 -19.39 -8.39
CA ALA A 47 -14.34 -18.78 -8.00
C ALA A 47 -14.26 -17.25 -8.02
N ALA A 48 -13.18 -16.66 -7.50
CA ALA A 48 -12.98 -15.21 -7.50
C ALA A 48 -12.92 -14.65 -8.91
N PHE A 49 -12.04 -15.20 -9.77
CA PHE A 49 -11.82 -14.68 -11.11
C PHE A 49 -12.90 -15.08 -12.12
N SER A 50 -13.34 -16.34 -12.11
CA SER A 50 -14.30 -16.81 -13.13
C SER A 50 -15.73 -16.63 -12.66
N ASN A 51 -16.09 -17.10 -11.46
CA ASN A 51 -17.48 -17.11 -11.01
C ASN A 51 -17.97 -15.71 -10.63
N ARG A 52 -17.30 -15.02 -9.70
CA ARG A 52 -17.78 -13.72 -9.20
C ARG A 52 -17.73 -12.64 -10.27
N THR A 53 -16.65 -12.57 -11.07
CA THR A 53 -16.57 -11.64 -12.20
C THR A 53 -17.63 -11.93 -13.27
N TRP A 54 -17.88 -13.19 -13.61
CA TRP A 54 -18.94 -13.57 -14.55
C TRP A 54 -20.34 -13.25 -14.03
N ILE A 55 -20.66 -13.60 -12.78
CA ILE A 55 -21.96 -13.30 -12.17
C ILE A 55 -22.23 -11.80 -12.21
N THR A 56 -21.29 -10.98 -11.74
CA THR A 56 -21.46 -9.53 -11.73
C THR A 56 -21.66 -8.98 -13.15
N THR A 57 -20.91 -9.49 -14.12
CA THR A 57 -21.00 -9.09 -15.53
C THR A 57 -22.34 -9.49 -16.17
N SER A 58 -22.70 -10.77 -16.10
CA SER A 58 -23.95 -11.30 -16.69
C SER A 58 -25.19 -10.69 -16.04
N ARG A 59 -25.24 -10.55 -14.71
CA ARG A 59 -26.38 -9.93 -14.03
C ARG A 59 -26.62 -8.48 -14.47
N TYR A 60 -25.56 -7.69 -14.62
CA TYR A 60 -25.70 -6.32 -15.10
C TYR A 60 -26.10 -6.26 -16.57
N CYS A 61 -25.37 -6.98 -17.45
CA CYS A 61 -25.49 -6.88 -18.90
C CYS A 61 -26.71 -7.62 -19.47
N GLU A 62 -27.01 -8.81 -18.95
CA GLU A 62 -28.01 -9.72 -19.51
C GLU A 62 -29.34 -9.65 -18.73
N LEU A 63 -29.29 -9.66 -17.40
CA LEU A 63 -30.50 -9.63 -16.57
C LEU A 63 -31.01 -8.20 -16.31
N GLY A 64 -30.14 -7.20 -16.45
CA GLY A 64 -30.50 -5.80 -16.28
C GLY A 64 -30.55 -5.36 -14.83
N ASP A 65 -29.86 -6.06 -13.94
CA ASP A 65 -29.80 -5.74 -12.51
C ASP A 65 -29.19 -4.35 -12.26
N GLY A 66 -29.62 -3.70 -11.17
CA GLY A 66 -29.03 -2.46 -10.69
C GLY A 66 -27.68 -2.70 -10.01
N VAL A 67 -26.79 -1.71 -10.05
CA VAL A 67 -25.44 -1.81 -9.48
C VAL A 67 -25.47 -2.15 -7.98
N ASP A 68 -26.42 -1.58 -7.23
CA ASP A 68 -26.58 -1.82 -5.78
C ASP A 68 -26.76 -3.32 -5.46
N SER A 69 -27.44 -4.08 -6.33
CA SER A 69 -27.65 -5.51 -6.14
C SER A 69 -26.39 -6.36 -6.39
N LEU A 70 -25.37 -5.77 -7.02
CA LEU A 70 -24.12 -6.44 -7.38
C LEU A 70 -23.03 -6.27 -6.32
N GLU A 71 -23.18 -5.28 -5.41
CA GLU A 71 -22.17 -4.95 -4.40
C GLU A 71 -21.76 -6.16 -3.56
N VAL A 72 -22.72 -7.01 -3.16
CA VAL A 72 -22.44 -8.22 -2.37
C VAL A 72 -21.46 -9.17 -3.08
N TYR A 73 -21.58 -9.32 -4.41
CA TYR A 73 -20.67 -10.19 -5.18
C TYR A 73 -19.30 -9.56 -5.35
N ILE A 74 -19.22 -8.24 -5.43
CA ILE A 74 -17.96 -7.51 -5.55
C ILE A 74 -17.18 -7.58 -4.23
N HIS A 75 -17.83 -7.32 -3.10
CA HIS A 75 -17.22 -7.49 -1.77
C HIS A 75 -16.80 -8.93 -1.50
N SER A 76 -17.63 -9.92 -1.88
CA SER A 76 -17.28 -11.35 -1.80
C SER A 76 -16.03 -11.66 -2.61
N MET A 77 -15.92 -11.13 -3.84
CA MET A 77 -14.73 -11.30 -4.68
C MET A 77 -13.47 -10.69 -4.05
N TRP A 78 -13.54 -9.47 -3.51
CA TRP A 78 -12.40 -8.85 -2.82
C TRP A 78 -12.01 -9.59 -1.56
N TYR A 79 -12.99 -10.13 -0.83
CA TYR A 79 -12.74 -10.99 0.32
C TYR A 79 -12.01 -12.29 -0.07
N MET A 80 -12.36 -12.92 -1.20
CA MET A 80 -11.63 -14.09 -1.71
C MET A 80 -10.16 -13.74 -2.02
N TYR A 81 -9.90 -12.63 -2.73
CA TYR A 81 -8.51 -12.20 -3.00
C TYR A 81 -7.74 -11.83 -1.74
N TYR A 82 -8.39 -11.20 -0.76
CA TYR A 82 -7.82 -10.95 0.56
C TYR A 82 -7.37 -12.26 1.24
N GLN A 83 -8.26 -13.25 1.28
CA GLN A 83 -7.96 -14.55 1.88
C GLN A 83 -6.82 -15.26 1.15
N LEU A 84 -6.84 -15.29 -0.18
CA LEU A 84 -5.76 -15.85 -0.98
C LEU A 84 -4.44 -15.11 -0.73
N GLY A 85 -4.47 -13.77 -0.70
CA GLY A 85 -3.30 -12.91 -0.52
C GLY A 85 -2.58 -13.09 0.82
N ARG A 86 -3.30 -13.44 1.90
CA ARG A 86 -2.68 -13.73 3.21
C ARG A 86 -2.19 -15.17 3.35
N ASN A 87 -2.83 -16.14 2.69
CA ASN A 87 -2.53 -17.57 2.88
C ASN A 87 -1.54 -18.14 1.83
N ILE A 88 -1.50 -17.60 0.61
CA ILE A 88 -0.53 -18.03 -0.41
C ILE A 88 0.82 -17.37 -0.14
N SER A 89 1.89 -18.16 -0.12
CA SER A 89 3.25 -17.65 0.06
C SER A 89 3.64 -16.68 -1.06
N TYR A 90 4.15 -15.52 -0.66
CA TYR A 90 4.59 -14.45 -1.56
C TYR A 90 5.74 -14.83 -2.51
N GLU A 91 6.44 -15.93 -2.21
CA GLU A 91 7.55 -16.50 -2.99
C GLU A 91 7.09 -17.38 -4.15
N THR A 92 5.80 -17.75 -4.17
CA THR A 92 5.25 -18.65 -5.19
C THR A 92 4.71 -17.87 -6.40
N PRO A 93 4.79 -18.43 -7.62
CA PRO A 93 4.17 -17.84 -8.80
C PRO A 93 2.65 -17.69 -8.69
N ASP A 94 2.00 -18.52 -7.88
CA ASP A 94 0.55 -18.45 -7.63
C ASP A 94 0.16 -17.10 -7.00
N HIS A 95 1.04 -16.51 -6.19
CA HIS A 95 0.84 -15.19 -5.60
C HIS A 95 0.81 -14.08 -6.65
N GLU A 96 1.69 -14.12 -7.65
CA GLU A 96 1.67 -13.18 -8.78
C GLU A 96 0.44 -13.37 -9.66
N GLY A 97 -0.05 -14.61 -9.75
CA GLY A 97 -1.30 -14.93 -10.40
C GLY A 97 -2.49 -14.14 -9.86
N LEU A 98 -2.56 -13.91 -8.55
CA LEU A 98 -3.62 -13.10 -7.94
C LEU A 98 -3.61 -11.66 -8.46
N ILE A 99 -2.41 -11.09 -8.63
CA ILE A 99 -2.22 -9.73 -9.13
C ILE A 99 -2.68 -9.63 -10.58
N LEU A 100 -2.26 -10.59 -11.40
CA LEU A 100 -2.60 -10.65 -12.82
C LEU A 100 -4.12 -10.79 -13.03
N ASP A 101 -4.80 -11.55 -12.18
CA ASP A 101 -6.25 -11.71 -12.25
C ASP A 101 -6.97 -10.38 -12.01
N ILE A 102 -6.58 -9.61 -10.99
CA ILE A 102 -7.16 -8.30 -10.70
C ILE A 102 -6.86 -7.29 -11.82
N VAL A 103 -5.64 -7.28 -12.35
CA VAL A 103 -5.27 -6.43 -13.50
C VAL A 103 -6.08 -6.82 -14.75
N ARG A 104 -6.35 -8.10 -14.97
CA ARG A 104 -7.21 -8.58 -16.06
C ARG A 104 -8.66 -8.15 -15.87
N ILE A 105 -9.19 -8.21 -14.65
CA ILE A 105 -10.53 -7.67 -14.34
C ILE A 105 -10.56 -6.18 -14.69
N GLN A 106 -9.50 -5.43 -14.35
CA GLN A 106 -9.40 -4.03 -14.76
C GLN A 106 -9.39 -3.85 -16.29
N GLY A 107 -8.60 -4.69 -16.96
CA GLY A 107 -8.46 -4.72 -18.41
C GLY A 107 -9.73 -5.09 -19.19
N MET A 108 -10.78 -5.58 -18.53
CA MET A 108 -12.11 -5.76 -19.15
C MET A 108 -12.73 -4.41 -19.54
N GLY A 109 -12.29 -3.31 -18.92
CA GLY A 109 -12.83 -1.97 -19.15
C GLY A 109 -14.22 -1.77 -18.54
N PRO A 110 -14.82 -0.58 -18.74
CA PRO A 110 -16.11 -0.24 -18.16
C PRO A 110 -17.20 -1.28 -18.45
N LEU A 111 -17.88 -1.75 -17.40
CA LEU A 111 -19.04 -2.61 -17.59
C LEU A 111 -20.21 -1.79 -18.14
N THR A 112 -20.72 -2.19 -19.31
CA THR A 112 -21.73 -1.43 -20.04
C THR A 112 -22.89 -2.30 -20.54
N ARG A 113 -24.05 -1.69 -20.75
CA ARG A 113 -25.22 -2.34 -21.37
C ARG A 113 -26.00 -1.38 -22.26
N PRO A 114 -26.77 -1.87 -23.24
CA PRO A 114 -27.68 -1.03 -24.00
C PRO A 114 -28.79 -0.46 -23.11
N VAL A 115 -29.12 0.82 -23.28
CA VAL A 115 -30.29 1.42 -22.63
C VAL A 115 -31.57 0.90 -23.30
N ARG A 116 -32.65 0.70 -22.53
CA ARG A 116 -33.99 0.42 -23.08
C ARG A 116 -34.55 1.70 -23.73
N GLY A 117 -34.19 1.98 -24.98
CA GLY A 117 -34.66 3.16 -25.73
C GLY A 117 -33.86 3.46 -27.01
N ASN A 118 -34.17 4.59 -27.66
CA ASN A 118 -33.50 5.02 -28.89
C ASN A 118 -32.14 5.66 -28.56
N TYR A 119 -31.10 4.84 -28.58
CA TYR A 119 -29.67 5.18 -28.54
C TYR A 119 -29.13 5.57 -27.15
N GLY A 120 -28.27 4.72 -26.60
CA GLY A 120 -27.53 5.00 -25.37
C GLY A 120 -26.86 3.76 -24.81
N VAL A 121 -25.75 3.98 -24.09
CA VAL A 121 -25.04 2.95 -23.31
C VAL A 121 -25.14 3.34 -21.85
N ASP A 122 -25.70 2.46 -21.04
CA ASP A 122 -25.66 2.56 -19.58
C ASP A 122 -24.33 1.99 -19.09
N ILE A 123 -23.70 2.66 -18.13
CA ILE A 123 -22.39 2.29 -17.59
C ILE A 123 -22.58 2.04 -16.10
N ALA A 124 -22.15 0.87 -15.63
CA ALA A 124 -22.24 0.50 -14.22
C ALA A 124 -21.33 1.41 -13.40
N ARG A 125 -21.93 2.29 -12.60
CA ARG A 125 -21.23 3.23 -11.71
C ARG A 125 -21.68 3.01 -10.28
N THR A 126 -20.72 2.96 -9.37
CA THR A 126 -20.92 3.09 -7.93
C THR A 126 -20.49 4.49 -7.49
N ALA A 127 -20.68 4.81 -6.21
CA ALA A 127 -20.09 6.01 -5.61
C ALA A 127 -18.55 6.00 -5.64
N GLU A 128 -17.92 4.83 -5.76
CA GLU A 128 -16.47 4.65 -5.76
C GLU A 128 -15.83 4.56 -7.15
N GLY A 129 -16.64 4.50 -8.22
CA GLY A 129 -16.15 4.53 -9.60
C GLY A 129 -16.92 3.66 -10.58
N ILE A 130 -16.35 3.53 -11.77
CA ILE A 130 -16.88 2.70 -12.86
C ILE A 130 -16.48 1.24 -12.61
N LEU A 131 -17.46 0.34 -12.65
CA LEU A 131 -17.24 -1.08 -12.43
C LEU A 131 -16.29 -1.65 -13.50
N TRP A 132 -15.38 -2.52 -13.06
CA TRP A 132 -14.23 -3.06 -13.80
C TRP A 132 -13.16 -2.03 -14.18
N ASN A 133 -13.47 -0.80 -14.58
CA ASN A 133 -12.41 0.18 -14.87
C ASN A 133 -11.69 0.70 -13.61
N ASP A 134 -12.46 1.10 -12.59
CA ASP A 134 -11.95 1.74 -11.38
C ASP A 134 -11.82 0.76 -10.20
N LEU A 135 -12.32 -0.48 -10.37
CA LEU A 135 -12.40 -1.52 -9.33
C LEU A 135 -12.97 -0.99 -8.00
N PRO A 136 -14.26 -0.58 -8.00
CA PRO A 136 -14.88 -0.04 -6.81
C PRO A 136 -14.78 -1.01 -5.63
N PHE A 137 -14.67 -0.46 -4.42
CA PHE A 137 -14.51 -1.18 -3.15
C PHE A 137 -13.17 -1.89 -2.95
N LEU A 138 -12.35 -2.13 -3.98
CA LEU A 138 -11.07 -2.85 -3.81
C LEU A 138 -10.17 -2.17 -2.76
N ALA A 139 -9.92 -0.87 -2.91
CA ALA A 139 -9.07 -0.14 -1.97
C ALA A 139 -9.72 -0.01 -0.59
N THR A 140 -11.04 0.21 -0.55
CA THR A 140 -11.82 0.35 0.69
C THR A 140 -11.79 -0.96 1.50
N ASP A 141 -12.11 -2.08 0.88
CA ASP A 141 -12.15 -3.41 1.51
C ASP A 141 -10.75 -3.83 1.97
N MET A 142 -9.73 -3.72 1.11
CA MET A 142 -8.35 -4.06 1.49
C MET A 142 -7.83 -3.22 2.65
N THR A 143 -8.23 -1.94 2.71
CA THR A 143 -7.90 -1.05 3.84
C THR A 143 -8.67 -1.42 5.10
N SER A 144 -9.92 -1.88 4.97
CA SER A 144 -10.72 -2.39 6.08
C SER A 144 -10.07 -3.65 6.67
N PHE A 145 -9.75 -4.65 5.83
CA PHE A 145 -9.06 -5.87 6.23
C PHE A 145 -7.67 -5.58 6.83
N TRP A 146 -6.95 -4.60 6.29
CA TRP A 146 -5.69 -4.15 6.87
C TRP A 146 -5.89 -3.61 8.29
N ASN A 147 -6.90 -2.76 8.52
CA ASN A 147 -7.08 -2.17 9.85
C ASN A 147 -7.63 -3.16 10.88
N SER A 148 -8.46 -4.12 10.46
CA SER A 148 -9.09 -5.09 11.37
C SER A 148 -8.21 -6.32 11.61
N ASP A 149 -7.69 -6.93 10.55
CA ASP A 149 -7.15 -8.29 10.62
C ASP A 149 -5.63 -8.29 10.69
N PHE A 150 -4.95 -7.34 10.02
CA PHE A 150 -3.48 -7.31 9.97
C PHE A 150 -2.84 -7.40 11.37
N PRO A 151 -3.31 -6.68 12.41
CA PRO A 151 -2.71 -6.81 13.73
C PRO A 151 -2.86 -8.19 14.36
N THR A 152 -3.91 -8.93 14.00
CA THR A 152 -4.20 -10.26 14.56
C THR A 152 -3.48 -11.40 13.86
N MET A 153 -2.93 -11.15 12.67
CA MET A 153 -2.23 -12.14 11.85
C MET A 153 -0.87 -12.52 12.44
N SER A 154 -0.39 -13.72 12.09
CA SER A 154 1.01 -14.10 12.32
C SER A 154 1.95 -13.32 11.40
N GLY A 155 3.25 -13.33 11.72
CA GLY A 155 4.27 -12.70 10.87
C GLY A 155 4.22 -13.14 9.41
N THR A 156 4.04 -14.44 9.15
CA THR A 156 3.92 -14.99 7.79
C THR A 156 2.70 -14.46 7.06
N HIS A 157 1.53 -14.45 7.70
CA HIS A 157 0.30 -13.94 7.09
C HIS A 157 0.38 -12.42 6.83
N ARG A 158 0.97 -11.65 7.76
CA ARG A 158 1.22 -10.21 7.55
C ARG A 158 2.14 -9.98 6.37
N LEU A 159 3.24 -10.72 6.25
CA LEU A 159 4.19 -10.57 5.14
C LEU A 159 3.58 -10.95 3.79
N ASN A 160 2.84 -12.06 3.72
CA ASN A 160 2.13 -12.48 2.51
C ASN A 160 1.14 -11.40 2.05
N PHE A 161 0.32 -10.90 2.98
CA PHE A 161 -0.69 -9.90 2.68
C PHE A 161 -0.08 -8.55 2.31
N ALA A 162 0.93 -8.08 3.04
CA ALA A 162 1.65 -6.86 2.71
C ALA A 162 2.30 -6.94 1.32
N THR A 163 2.93 -8.08 1.00
CA THR A 163 3.55 -8.28 -0.32
C THR A 163 2.51 -8.34 -1.42
N PHE A 164 1.36 -8.98 -1.18
CA PHE A 164 0.23 -9.00 -2.13
C PHE A 164 -0.24 -7.58 -2.45
N LEU A 165 -0.52 -6.78 -1.42
CA LEU A 165 -0.97 -5.40 -1.59
C LEU A 165 0.10 -4.51 -2.23
N ALA A 166 1.37 -4.68 -1.87
CA ALA A 166 2.48 -3.95 -2.46
C ALA A 166 2.61 -4.25 -3.97
N LYS A 167 2.68 -5.54 -4.34
CA LYS A 167 2.70 -5.96 -5.76
C LYS A 167 1.47 -5.43 -6.51
N LEU A 168 0.27 -5.49 -5.91
CA LEU A 168 -0.95 -4.97 -6.54
C LEU A 168 -0.87 -3.45 -6.74
N ALA A 169 -0.48 -2.70 -5.71
CA ALA A 169 -0.31 -1.26 -5.77
C ALA A 169 0.78 -0.84 -6.79
N SER A 170 1.80 -1.66 -7.02
CA SER A 170 2.83 -1.42 -8.04
C SER A 170 2.24 -1.29 -9.46
N THR A 171 1.12 -2.00 -9.73
CA THR A 171 0.42 -1.96 -11.03
C THR A 171 -0.43 -0.71 -11.23
N ARG A 172 -0.58 0.13 -10.20
CA ARG A 172 -1.41 1.36 -10.19
C ARG A 172 -2.91 1.11 -10.41
N VAL A 173 -3.34 -0.14 -10.22
CA VAL A 173 -4.75 -0.50 -10.23
C VAL A 173 -5.53 0.31 -9.18
N GLY A 174 -6.75 0.73 -9.51
CA GLY A 174 -7.57 1.53 -8.61
C GLY A 174 -7.01 2.93 -8.32
N LYS A 175 -6.30 3.53 -9.29
CA LYS A 175 -5.81 4.93 -9.25
C LYS A 175 -4.93 5.25 -8.04
N ASP A 176 -3.97 4.37 -7.75
CA ASP A 176 -3.04 4.50 -6.62
C ASP A 176 -3.70 4.49 -5.21
N ARG A 177 -5.04 4.33 -5.08
CA ARG A 177 -5.76 4.35 -3.79
C ARG A 177 -5.28 3.28 -2.80
N LEU A 178 -4.77 2.14 -3.29
CA LEU A 178 -4.17 1.10 -2.45
C LEU A 178 -2.93 1.61 -1.68
N CYS A 179 -2.22 2.62 -2.19
CA CYS A 179 -1.07 3.19 -1.50
C CYS A 179 -1.42 3.90 -0.19
N GLN A 180 -2.70 4.14 0.11
CA GLN A 180 -3.12 4.61 1.43
C GLN A 180 -2.77 3.61 2.54
N ILE A 181 -2.67 2.31 2.21
CA ILE A 181 -2.24 1.27 3.17
C ILE A 181 -0.76 1.46 3.55
N ALA A 182 0.09 1.85 2.60
CA ALA A 182 1.47 2.22 2.89
C ALA A 182 1.56 3.41 3.84
N LEU A 183 0.69 4.43 3.69
CA LEU A 183 0.64 5.55 4.63
C LEU A 183 0.26 5.10 6.05
N ILE A 184 -0.69 4.16 6.19
CA ILE A 184 -1.05 3.59 7.50
C ILE A 184 0.16 2.86 8.08
N LEU A 185 0.78 1.97 7.32
CA LEU A 185 1.93 1.19 7.76
C LEU A 185 3.10 2.09 8.19
N PHE A 186 3.51 3.02 7.33
CA PHE A 186 4.63 3.91 7.57
C PHE A 186 4.36 4.91 8.68
N ARG A 187 3.10 5.34 8.88
CA ARG A 187 2.74 6.15 10.05
C ARG A 187 2.98 5.38 11.34
N ASN A 188 2.46 4.16 11.46
CA ASN A 188 2.63 3.36 12.66
C ASN A 188 4.12 3.04 12.89
N LEU A 189 4.84 2.59 11.84
CA LEU A 189 6.24 2.17 11.96
C LEU A 189 7.22 3.32 12.17
N PHE A 190 7.11 4.39 11.39
CA PHE A 190 8.13 5.44 11.34
C PHE A 190 7.76 6.70 12.13
N GLU A 191 6.46 6.98 12.32
CA GLU A 191 5.99 8.28 12.83
C GLU A 191 5.32 8.20 14.21
N GLU A 192 5.08 6.99 14.70
CA GLU A 192 4.62 6.71 16.06
C GLU A 192 5.76 6.12 16.90
N ARG A 193 5.66 6.23 18.23
CA ARG A 193 6.70 5.67 19.11
C ARG A 193 6.50 4.15 19.21
N GLN A 194 7.39 3.40 18.59
CA GLN A 194 7.44 1.94 18.73
C GLN A 194 8.82 1.51 19.23
N GLY A 195 8.85 0.57 20.16
CA GLY A 195 10.09 -0.11 20.55
C GLY A 195 10.52 -1.12 19.48
N LEU A 196 11.80 -1.50 19.49
CA LEU A 196 12.31 -2.54 18.61
C LEU A 196 11.67 -3.90 18.89
N ARG A 197 11.78 -4.32 20.16
CA ARG A 197 11.27 -5.57 20.70
C ARG A 197 11.13 -5.47 22.22
N SER A 198 9.94 -5.69 22.77
CA SER A 198 9.72 -5.74 24.23
C SER A 198 9.52 -7.17 24.77
N GLY A 199 10.38 -8.10 24.34
CA GLY A 199 10.52 -9.42 24.96
C GLY A 199 10.43 -10.60 24.00
N GLU A 200 10.20 -11.79 24.55
CA GLU A 200 10.04 -13.06 23.82
C GLU A 200 8.59 -13.28 23.36
N GLU A 201 7.86 -12.23 22.97
CA GLU A 201 6.50 -12.41 22.46
C GLU A 201 6.53 -13.17 21.12
N SER A 202 5.74 -14.26 21.07
CA SER A 202 5.59 -15.07 19.85
C SER A 202 4.85 -14.27 18.78
N ASP A 203 5.28 -14.41 17.53
CA ASP A 203 4.63 -13.77 16.39
C ASP A 203 3.50 -14.61 15.76
N ASP A 204 2.83 -15.38 16.60
CA ASP A 204 1.67 -16.19 16.23
C ASP A 204 0.41 -15.34 16.07
N GLU A 205 -0.63 -15.94 15.48
CA GLU A 205 -1.95 -15.29 15.40
C GLU A 205 -2.52 -15.01 16.79
N ASP A 206 -2.97 -13.77 17.00
CA ASP A 206 -3.62 -13.33 18.23
C ASP A 206 -4.85 -12.47 17.90
N PRO A 207 -6.07 -13.02 18.03
CA PRO A 207 -7.32 -12.29 17.79
C PRO A 207 -7.53 -11.05 18.66
N LYS A 208 -6.78 -10.89 19.76
CA LYS A 208 -6.88 -9.76 20.67
C LYS A 208 -5.83 -8.67 20.40
N ARG A 209 -4.88 -8.93 19.50
CA ARG A 209 -3.81 -7.97 19.17
C ARG A 209 -4.38 -6.81 18.36
N SER A 210 -4.03 -5.59 18.78
CA SER A 210 -4.38 -4.33 18.12
C SER A 210 -3.14 -3.70 17.48
N MET A 211 -3.34 -2.75 16.56
CA MET A 211 -2.25 -2.09 15.84
C MET A 211 -1.23 -1.42 16.79
N HIS A 212 -1.66 -0.87 17.92
CA HIS A 212 -0.79 -0.22 18.90
C HIS A 212 0.09 -1.17 19.70
N GLN A 213 -0.21 -2.47 19.68
CA GLN A 213 0.60 -3.51 20.31
C GLN A 213 1.67 -4.06 19.35
N LEU A 214 1.63 -3.67 18.07
CA LEU A 214 2.67 -4.04 17.12
C LEU A 214 3.92 -3.18 17.32
N GLU A 215 5.04 -3.86 17.33
CA GLU A 215 6.38 -3.29 17.46
C GLU A 215 7.10 -3.24 16.11
N ILE A 216 8.29 -2.65 16.07
CA ILE A 216 9.07 -2.52 14.83
C ILE A 216 9.30 -3.89 14.19
N PHE A 217 9.61 -4.93 14.97
CA PHE A 217 9.85 -6.26 14.41
C PHE A 217 8.63 -6.87 13.70
N HIS A 218 7.42 -6.51 14.13
CA HIS A 218 6.18 -6.99 13.51
C HIS A 218 5.85 -6.27 12.20
N LEU A 219 6.32 -5.02 12.05
CA LEU A 219 5.91 -4.09 10.99
C LEU A 219 6.97 -3.87 9.91
N LEU A 220 8.25 -3.92 10.29
CA LEU A 220 9.38 -3.66 9.39
C LEU A 220 9.40 -4.61 8.18
N PRO A 221 9.15 -5.93 8.30
CA PRO A 221 9.13 -6.82 7.13
C PRO A 221 8.07 -6.41 6.09
N ALA A 222 6.89 -5.99 6.55
CA ALA A 222 5.84 -5.47 5.68
C ALA A 222 6.29 -4.17 4.99
N ALA A 223 6.95 -3.26 5.72
CA ALA A 223 7.43 -2.00 5.15
C ALA A 223 8.50 -2.23 4.08
N VAL A 224 9.42 -3.16 4.31
CA VAL A 224 10.42 -3.58 3.32
C VAL A 224 9.73 -4.10 2.06
N ALA A 225 8.70 -4.94 2.18
CA ALA A 225 7.94 -5.45 1.02
C ALA A 225 7.31 -4.32 0.19
N TRP A 226 6.74 -3.30 0.86
CA TRP A 226 6.19 -2.11 0.18
C TRP A 226 7.27 -1.29 -0.52
N LEU A 227 8.42 -1.08 0.11
CA LEU A 227 9.54 -0.33 -0.48
C LEU A 227 10.14 -1.09 -1.69
N ARG A 228 10.28 -2.41 -1.58
CA ARG A 228 10.81 -3.28 -2.64
C ARG A 228 9.93 -3.29 -3.87
N HIS A 229 8.62 -3.49 -3.71
CA HIS A 229 7.72 -3.70 -4.85
C HIS A 229 7.05 -2.41 -5.35
N THR A 230 6.86 -1.43 -4.46
CA THR A 230 6.09 -0.21 -4.76
C THR A 230 6.96 1.04 -4.69
N GLY A 231 8.28 0.92 -4.45
CA GLY A 231 9.20 2.05 -4.26
C GLY A 231 9.07 3.15 -5.33
N HIS A 232 9.03 2.77 -6.62
CA HIS A 232 8.85 3.74 -7.71
C HIS A 232 7.54 4.53 -7.61
N ASN A 233 6.44 3.86 -7.26
CA ASN A 233 5.13 4.52 -7.11
C ASN A 233 5.12 5.41 -5.86
N LEU A 234 5.71 4.97 -4.76
CA LEU A 234 5.82 5.78 -3.53
C LEU A 234 6.60 7.07 -3.78
N VAL A 235 7.69 7.02 -4.55
CA VAL A 235 8.43 8.21 -4.97
C VAL A 235 7.54 9.13 -5.82
N LEU A 236 6.89 8.61 -6.86
CA LEU A 236 5.99 9.38 -7.72
C LEU A 236 4.87 10.07 -6.93
N LEU A 237 4.24 9.35 -5.99
CA LEU A 237 3.18 9.88 -5.14
C LEU A 237 3.69 11.00 -4.22
N SER A 238 4.91 10.86 -3.70
CA SER A 238 5.56 11.92 -2.93
C SER A 238 5.90 13.14 -3.78
N GLU A 239 6.35 12.98 -5.02
CA GLU A 239 6.66 14.07 -5.95
C GLU A 239 5.44 14.94 -6.27
N VAL A 240 4.27 14.31 -6.42
CA VAL A 240 3.01 15.00 -6.74
C VAL A 240 2.18 15.36 -5.52
N TYR A 241 2.72 15.20 -4.31
CA TYR A 241 2.04 15.46 -3.05
C TYR A 241 0.67 14.74 -2.94
N TRP A 242 0.63 13.47 -3.35
CA TRP A 242 -0.61 12.71 -3.43
C TRP A 242 -1.29 12.62 -2.06
N ASN A 243 -2.60 12.84 -2.06
CA ASN A 243 -3.40 12.91 -0.85
C ASN A 243 -4.87 12.55 -1.14
N ASP A 244 -5.08 11.64 -2.09
CA ASP A 244 -6.42 11.19 -2.49
C ASP A 244 -6.92 10.06 -1.56
N CYS A 245 -6.93 10.34 -0.26
CA CYS A 245 -7.37 9.42 0.78
C CYS A 245 -8.04 10.17 1.95
N PRO A 246 -8.84 9.47 2.80
CA PRO A 246 -9.46 10.06 3.97
C PRO A 246 -8.48 10.81 4.87
N SER A 247 -8.90 11.95 5.44
CA SER A 247 -8.03 12.79 6.26
C SER A 247 -7.36 12.05 7.42
N ILE A 248 -8.07 11.11 8.05
CA ILE A 248 -7.59 10.24 9.14
C ILE A 248 -6.41 9.35 8.72
N ILE A 249 -6.31 8.98 7.43
CA ILE A 249 -5.19 8.22 6.87
C ILE A 249 -4.07 9.18 6.46
N SER A 250 -4.42 10.29 5.80
CA SER A 250 -3.43 11.23 5.27
C SER A 250 -2.56 11.90 6.35
N LYS A 251 -3.09 12.04 7.58
CA LYS A 251 -2.41 12.75 8.67
C LYS A 251 -1.11 12.05 9.07
N GLY A 252 -0.09 12.86 9.37
CA GLY A 252 1.16 12.42 9.99
C GLY A 252 0.95 11.81 11.38
N GLY A 253 1.84 10.91 11.77
CA GLY A 253 2.01 10.46 13.15
C GLY A 253 2.59 11.57 14.03
N GLU A 254 2.47 11.40 15.34
CA GLU A 254 2.84 12.43 16.33
C GLU A 254 4.30 12.87 16.17
N LYS A 255 5.23 11.92 16.05
CA LYS A 255 6.67 12.22 15.94
C LYS A 255 7.04 12.93 14.66
N PHE A 256 6.37 12.58 13.56
CA PHE A 256 6.57 13.29 12.31
C PHE A 256 6.09 14.73 12.42
N ILE A 257 4.85 14.96 12.90
CA ILE A 257 4.26 16.30 13.00
C ILE A 257 5.08 17.22 13.91
N GLU A 258 5.64 16.69 15.00
CA GLU A 258 6.50 17.45 15.92
C GLU A 258 7.85 17.86 15.28
N SER A 259 8.32 17.10 14.29
CA SER A 259 9.62 17.30 13.64
C SER A 259 9.62 18.50 12.67
N GLU A 260 10.81 19.01 12.38
CA GLU A 260 10.99 20.09 11.39
C GLU A 260 10.51 19.69 9.99
N LEU A 261 10.73 18.43 9.58
CA LEU A 261 10.25 17.89 8.32
C LEU A 261 8.71 17.84 8.27
N GLY A 262 8.07 17.49 9.37
CA GLY A 262 6.61 17.47 9.47
C GLY A 262 5.98 18.86 9.41
N ARG A 263 6.59 19.86 10.03
CA ARG A 263 6.13 21.26 9.96
C ARG A 263 6.12 21.82 8.54
N ARG A 264 7.00 21.33 7.67
CA ARG A 264 7.11 21.72 6.25
C ARG A 264 6.23 20.88 5.34
N SER A 265 5.69 19.77 5.82
CA SER A 265 4.99 18.79 5.00
C SER A 265 3.48 19.02 4.97
N PRO A 266 2.83 18.96 3.79
CA PRO A 266 1.39 18.73 3.74
C PRO A 266 1.03 17.31 4.22
N THR A 267 -0.28 17.03 4.37
CA THR A 267 -0.76 15.67 4.64
C THR A 267 -0.70 14.79 3.38
N GLY A 268 -0.71 13.48 3.55
CA GLY A 268 -0.56 12.50 2.47
C GLY A 268 0.91 12.13 2.22
N PHE A 269 1.24 11.77 0.99
CA PHE A 269 2.61 11.59 0.54
C PHE A 269 3.25 12.96 0.28
N SER A 270 4.53 13.08 0.62
CA SER A 270 5.31 14.28 0.33
C SER A 270 6.81 13.96 0.33
N PRO A 271 7.64 14.80 -0.29
CA PRO A 271 9.09 14.61 -0.26
C PRO A 271 9.65 14.66 1.17
N TRP A 272 9.12 15.58 1.99
CA TRP A 272 9.55 15.74 3.39
C TRP A 272 9.22 14.54 4.26
N ARG A 273 8.04 13.95 4.06
CA ARG A 273 7.60 12.74 4.77
C ARG A 273 8.44 11.53 4.37
N TYR A 274 8.78 11.42 3.08
CA TYR A 274 9.68 10.38 2.59
C TYR A 274 11.10 10.50 3.16
N ILE A 275 11.66 11.71 3.24
CA ILE A 275 12.97 11.96 3.89
C ILE A 275 12.92 11.56 5.37
N TYR A 276 11.81 11.86 6.06
CA TYR A 276 11.63 11.48 7.45
C TYR A 276 11.60 9.95 7.65
N TRP A 277 10.90 9.21 6.78
CA TRP A 277 10.93 7.74 6.82
C TRP A 277 12.33 7.17 6.61
N LEU A 278 13.09 7.73 5.68
CA LEU A 278 14.48 7.34 5.44
C LEU A 278 15.35 7.60 6.68
N LYS A 279 15.21 8.78 7.30
CA LYS A 279 15.88 9.10 8.55
C LYS A 279 15.54 8.06 9.63
N ARG A 280 14.25 7.74 9.82
CA ARG A 280 13.83 6.80 10.86
C ARG A 280 14.34 5.38 10.59
N LEU A 281 14.45 4.95 9.34
CA LEU A 281 15.07 3.65 9.02
C LEU A 281 16.54 3.56 9.44
N HIS A 282 17.31 4.63 9.25
CA HIS A 282 18.68 4.69 9.75
C HIS A 282 18.75 4.65 11.29
N GLU A 283 17.80 5.28 11.99
CA GLU A 283 17.70 5.17 13.45
C GLU A 283 17.37 3.72 13.86
N ILE A 284 16.41 3.07 13.19
CA ILE A 284 16.05 1.66 13.44
C ILE A 284 17.24 0.74 13.19
N GLN A 285 18.02 0.97 12.12
CA GLN A 285 19.23 0.22 11.81
C GLN A 285 20.27 0.32 12.94
N GLU A 286 20.52 1.53 13.44
CA GLU A 286 21.44 1.75 14.57
C GLU A 286 20.92 1.10 15.86
N GLU A 287 19.64 1.30 16.19
CA GLU A 287 19.01 0.69 17.36
C GLU A 287 19.10 -0.85 17.29
N ALA A 288 18.85 -1.45 16.12
CA ALA A 288 18.89 -2.90 15.92
C ALA A 288 20.30 -3.46 16.08
N LYS A 289 21.30 -2.74 15.57
CA LYS A 289 22.72 -3.06 15.73
C LYS A 289 23.15 -3.01 17.20
N GLU A 290 22.71 -2.00 17.94
CA GLU A 290 22.98 -1.87 19.38
C GLU A 290 22.31 -3.01 20.17
N ALA A 291 21.09 -3.39 19.78
CA ALA A 291 20.33 -4.49 20.36
C ALA A 291 20.80 -5.89 19.91
N LYS A 292 21.69 -5.99 18.92
CA LYS A 292 22.13 -7.24 18.26
C LYS A 292 20.99 -8.04 17.62
N GLU A 293 19.99 -7.34 17.09
CA GLU A 293 18.89 -7.93 16.33
C GLU A 293 19.27 -7.98 14.84
N GLU A 294 20.11 -8.95 14.46
CA GLU A 294 20.73 -9.06 13.12
C GLU A 294 19.70 -9.02 11.98
N LEU A 295 18.56 -9.70 12.15
CA LEU A 295 17.50 -9.73 11.14
C LEU A 295 16.84 -8.36 10.93
N LEU A 296 16.68 -7.57 11.99
CA LEU A 296 16.12 -6.22 11.88
C LEU A 296 17.11 -5.24 11.27
N GLU A 297 18.40 -5.41 11.56
CA GLU A 297 19.47 -4.65 10.90
C GLU A 297 19.50 -4.92 9.39
N GLU A 298 19.36 -6.19 8.97
CA GLU A 298 19.26 -6.58 7.56
C GLU A 298 18.03 -5.94 6.89
N TYR A 299 16.84 -6.09 7.48
CA TYR A 299 15.62 -5.48 6.93
C TYR A 299 15.72 -3.96 6.82
N ALA A 300 16.27 -3.28 7.82
CA ALA A 300 16.45 -1.83 7.76
C ALA A 300 17.44 -1.43 6.66
N THR A 301 18.52 -2.21 6.48
CA THR A 301 19.52 -2.00 5.43
C THR A 301 18.91 -2.13 4.04
N ASP A 302 18.15 -3.20 3.80
CA ASP A 302 17.43 -3.43 2.54
C ASP A 302 16.45 -2.28 2.24
N ALA A 303 15.65 -1.87 3.23
CA ALA A 303 14.71 -0.76 3.09
C ALA A 303 15.41 0.55 2.68
N ILE A 304 16.54 0.87 3.32
CA ILE A 304 17.36 2.04 2.99
C ILE A 304 17.86 1.93 1.55
N GLU A 305 18.38 0.77 1.14
CA GLU A 305 18.88 0.56 -0.22
C GLU A 305 17.77 0.75 -1.26
N TYR A 306 16.58 0.15 -1.07
CA TYR A 306 15.44 0.34 -1.96
C TYR A 306 15.02 1.82 -2.06
N MET A 307 14.96 2.53 -0.93
CA MET A 307 14.57 3.94 -0.92
C MET A 307 15.59 4.84 -1.60
N VAL A 308 16.89 4.62 -1.37
CA VAL A 308 17.96 5.45 -1.92
C VAL A 308 18.13 5.16 -3.41
N SER A 309 18.22 3.90 -3.82
CA SER A 309 18.37 3.50 -5.22
C SER A 309 17.24 4.07 -6.08
N THR A 310 15.99 3.95 -5.64
CA THR A 310 14.81 4.47 -6.35
C THR A 310 14.85 5.99 -6.51
N VAL A 311 15.25 6.72 -5.47
CA VAL A 311 15.34 8.19 -5.50
C VAL A 311 16.44 8.66 -6.46
N MET A 312 17.60 7.99 -6.43
CA MET A 312 18.75 8.32 -7.27
C MET A 312 18.48 8.02 -8.74
N GLN A 313 18.02 6.80 -9.06
CA GLN A 313 17.71 6.40 -10.44
C GLN A 313 16.71 7.33 -11.12
N ARG A 314 15.82 7.96 -10.36
CA ARG A 314 14.78 8.85 -10.87
C ARG A 314 15.18 10.32 -10.93
N ASN A 315 16.31 10.71 -10.35
CA ASN A 315 16.64 12.13 -10.08
C ASN A 315 15.44 12.88 -9.47
N SER A 316 14.89 12.29 -8.40
CA SER A 316 13.57 12.64 -7.86
C SER A 316 13.51 14.06 -7.26
N GLU A 317 12.32 14.68 -7.23
CA GLU A 317 12.09 15.90 -6.43
C GLU A 317 12.41 15.72 -4.94
N ILE A 318 12.41 14.49 -4.44
CA ILE A 318 12.85 14.15 -3.09
C ILE A 318 14.33 14.49 -2.89
N LEU A 319 15.15 14.23 -3.91
CA LEU A 319 16.57 14.59 -3.87
C LEU A 319 16.74 16.11 -3.88
N ARG A 320 15.96 16.83 -4.70
CA ARG A 320 15.99 18.30 -4.77
C ARG A 320 15.50 18.94 -3.46
N ALA A 321 14.44 18.40 -2.87
CA ALA A 321 13.94 18.83 -1.56
C ALA A 321 14.99 18.65 -0.46
N TYR A 322 15.74 17.53 -0.49
CA TYR A 322 16.87 17.32 0.41
C TYR A 322 18.00 18.33 0.16
N GLN A 323 18.42 18.53 -1.10
CA GLN A 323 19.48 19.49 -1.46
C GLN A 323 19.13 20.93 -1.04
N ASN A 324 17.86 21.32 -1.15
CA ASN A 324 17.38 22.65 -0.77
C ASN A 324 16.99 22.77 0.72
N GLY A 325 17.10 21.69 1.50
CA GLY A 325 16.57 21.59 2.87
C GLY A 325 17.30 22.41 3.94
N GLY A 326 18.43 23.04 3.59
CA GLY A 326 19.28 23.83 4.48
C GLY A 326 20.37 23.02 5.20
N ASP A 327 21.33 23.71 5.80
CA ASP A 327 22.51 23.09 6.41
C ASP A 327 22.17 22.13 7.57
N ASP A 328 21.13 22.43 8.34
CA ASP A 328 20.69 21.59 9.47
C ASP A 328 20.31 20.17 9.01
N LEU A 329 19.64 20.05 7.86
CA LEU A 329 19.27 18.77 7.26
C LEU A 329 20.48 18.02 6.70
N HIS A 330 21.50 18.76 6.23
CA HIS A 330 22.73 18.20 5.68
C HIS A 330 23.74 17.80 6.75
N GLN A 331 23.59 18.30 7.98
CA GLN A 331 24.41 17.95 9.14
C GLN A 331 23.79 16.82 9.97
N GLU A 332 22.56 16.42 9.67
CA GLU A 332 21.87 15.35 10.36
C GLU A 332 22.55 13.99 10.13
N LYS A 333 23.06 13.37 11.21
CA LYS A 333 23.87 12.14 11.21
C LYS A 333 23.32 11.04 10.30
N HIS A 334 22.02 10.78 10.41
CA HIS A 334 21.32 9.71 9.69
C HIS A 334 21.06 10.01 8.21
N LEU A 335 21.14 11.27 7.79
CA LEU A 335 21.02 11.66 6.38
C LEU A 335 22.38 12.00 5.74
N PHE A 336 23.40 12.21 6.58
CA PHE A 336 24.76 12.58 6.17
C PHE A 336 25.45 11.51 5.31
N CYS A 337 25.14 10.22 5.50
CA CYS A 337 25.68 9.11 4.71
C CYS A 337 25.38 9.19 3.21
N ARG A 338 24.51 10.11 2.77
CA ARG A 338 24.24 10.37 1.34
C ARG A 338 25.27 11.26 0.65
N LYS A 339 26.08 12.04 1.37
CA LYS A 339 27.11 12.91 0.75
C LYS A 339 28.19 12.11 0.00
N SER A 340 28.49 10.88 0.43
CA SER A 340 29.44 10.00 -0.26
C SER A 340 28.88 9.43 -1.57
N LEU A 341 27.58 9.12 -1.60
CA LEU A 341 26.90 8.64 -2.81
C LEU A 341 26.75 9.75 -3.87
N LEU A 342 26.40 10.97 -3.45
CA LEU A 342 26.29 12.13 -4.36
C LEU A 342 27.64 12.62 -4.90
N LYS A 343 28.76 12.34 -4.23
CA LYS A 343 30.09 12.69 -4.72
C LYS A 343 30.55 11.83 -5.90
N SER A 344 30.02 10.61 -6.05
CA SER A 344 30.41 9.72 -7.14
C SER A 344 29.99 10.25 -8.53
N GLU A 345 28.84 10.91 -8.64
CA GLU A 345 28.39 11.58 -9.88
C GLU A 345 29.17 12.87 -10.21
N ALA A 346 29.72 13.55 -9.20
CA ALA A 346 30.54 14.75 -9.43
C ALA A 346 31.91 14.37 -10.01
N THR A 347 32.51 13.29 -9.53
CA THR A 347 33.80 12.79 -10.04
C THR A 347 33.71 12.19 -11.45
N GLU A 348 32.60 11.54 -11.82
CA GLU A 348 32.44 11.02 -13.20
C GLU A 348 32.22 12.14 -14.24
N ASN A 349 31.67 13.29 -13.83
CA ASN A 349 31.50 14.44 -14.73
C ASN A 349 32.76 15.30 -14.84
N GLU A 350 33.61 15.37 -13.81
CA GLU A 350 34.90 16.07 -13.87
C GLU A 350 35.95 15.30 -14.71
N ASP A 351 35.98 13.97 -14.63
CA ASP A 351 36.91 13.15 -15.44
C ASP A 351 36.55 13.13 -16.95
N SER A 352 35.34 13.58 -17.32
CA SER A 352 34.92 13.69 -18.72
C SER A 352 35.29 15.02 -19.39
N ASN A 353 35.64 16.06 -18.61
CA ASN A 353 35.97 17.39 -19.14
C ASN A 353 37.48 17.65 -19.27
N ASP A 354 38.33 16.87 -18.63
CA ASP A 354 39.80 17.04 -18.71
C ASP A 354 40.47 16.38 -19.93
N SER A 355 39.71 15.84 -20.87
CA SER A 355 40.23 15.21 -22.10
C SER A 355 39.98 16.00 -23.40
N LYS A 356 39.62 17.28 -23.31
CA LYS A 356 39.52 18.19 -24.47
C LYS A 356 40.32 19.48 -24.30
N ASP A 357 41.62 19.38 -24.04
CA ASP A 357 42.56 20.44 -24.42
C ASP A 357 43.92 19.81 -24.72
N GLY A 358 44.15 19.48 -25.99
CA GLY A 358 45.41 18.88 -26.42
C GLY A 358 45.43 18.26 -27.82
N ALA A 359 44.85 18.89 -28.84
CA ALA A 359 45.22 18.65 -30.24
C ALA A 359 44.59 19.67 -31.22
N LYS A 360 45.21 20.85 -31.36
CA LYS A 360 45.79 21.40 -32.60
C LYS A 360 45.99 22.91 -32.51
#